data_AF-A0A5C3KNX0-F1
#
_entry.id   AF-A0A5C3KNX0-F1
#
_cell.length_a   1.000
_cell.length_b   1.000
_cell.length_c   1.000
_cell.angle_alpha   90.00
_cell.angle_beta   90.00
_cell.angle_gamma   90.00
#
_symmetry.space_group_name_H-M   'P 1'
#
loop_
_entity.id
_entity.type
_entity.pdbx_description
1 polymer ?
#
loop_
_entity_poly.entity_id
_entity_poly.type
_entity_poly.pdbx_seq_one_letter_code
_entity_poly.pdbx_strand_id
1 'polypeptide(L)'
;SDIGIQMAYVAQHRFEGFAQAVDHAHRRKTTFDRKVLSKSPREVVFQAGNLVQVYRSDLDYTFSTARKLLPKFSAPRRVVSR
;
A
#
# COMPACT_ATOMS: atom_id res chain seq x y z
N SER A 1 38.77 -7.92 -14.45
CA SER A 1 38.65 -9.36 -14.17
C SER A 1 37.23 -9.79 -14.51
N ASP A 2 37.04 -11.04 -14.91
CA ASP A 2 35.74 -11.62 -15.27
C ASP A 2 34.68 -11.42 -14.17
N ILE A 3 35.14 -11.46 -12.91
CA ILE A 3 34.37 -11.17 -11.70
C ILE A 3 33.75 -9.76 -11.71
N GLY A 4 34.46 -8.75 -12.22
CA GLY A 4 33.96 -7.37 -12.30
C GLY A 4 32.80 -7.22 -13.28
N ILE A 5 32.84 -7.96 -14.39
CA ILE A 5 31.77 -7.98 -15.40
C ILE A 5 30.54 -8.68 -14.84
N GLN A 6 30.73 -9.82 -14.18
CA GLN A 6 29.64 -10.55 -13.52
C GLN A 6 28.95 -9.71 -12.43
N MET A 7 29.72 -8.98 -11.61
CA MET A 7 29.16 -8.11 -10.56
C MET A 7 28.34 -6.95 -11.13
N ALA A 8 28.80 -6.33 -12.23
CA ALA A 8 28.03 -5.28 -12.91
C ALA A 8 26.71 -5.81 -13.48
N TYR A 9 26.73 -7.00 -14.08
CA TYR A 9 25.54 -7.64 -14.64
C TYR A 9 24.50 -8.01 -13.56
N VAL A 10 24.95 -8.53 -12.43
CA VAL A 10 24.09 -8.84 -11.27
C VAL A 10 23.47 -7.57 -10.68
N ALA A 11 24.24 -6.48 -10.58
CA ALA A 11 23.72 -5.20 -10.10
C ALA A 11 22.63 -4.67 -11.05
N GLN A 12 22.86 -4.72 -12.36
CA GLN A 12 21.89 -4.28 -13.37
C GLN A 12 20.58 -5.08 -13.29
N HIS A 13 20.64 -6.41 -13.22
CA HIS A 13 19.44 -7.23 -13.09
C HIS A 13 18.64 -6.97 -11.81
N ARG A 14 19.30 -6.61 -10.70
CA ARG A 14 18.59 -6.21 -9.47
C ARG A 14 17.83 -4.90 -9.65
N PHE A 15 18.43 -3.91 -10.32
CA PHE A 15 17.76 -2.66 -10.64
C PHE A 15 16.58 -2.86 -11.59
N GLU A 16 16.77 -3.68 -12.63
CA GLU A 16 15.69 -4.04 -13.57
C GLU A 16 14.54 -4.76 -12.86
N GLY A 17 14.85 -5.74 -12.00
CA GLY A 17 13.84 -6.44 -11.22
C GLY A 17 13.08 -5.54 -10.25
N PHE A 18 13.78 -4.59 -9.61
CA PHE A 18 13.15 -3.59 -8.75
C PHE A 18 12.24 -2.65 -9.55
N ALA A 19 12.71 -2.16 -10.70
CA ALA A 19 11.90 -1.31 -11.59
C ALA A 19 10.63 -2.04 -12.05
N GLN A 20 10.74 -3.31 -12.44
CA GLN A 20 9.57 -4.14 -12.80
C GLN A 20 8.60 -4.32 -11.63
N ALA A 21 9.10 -4.50 -10.41
CA ALA A 21 8.26 -4.60 -9.21
C ALA A 21 7.50 -3.30 -8.92
N VAL A 22 8.15 -2.14 -9.08
CA VAL A 22 7.55 -0.81 -8.94
C VAL A 22 6.50 -0.58 -10.02
N ASP A 23 6.81 -0.87 -11.29
CA ASP A 23 5.87 -0.74 -12.40
C ASP A 23 4.64 -1.62 -12.21
N HIS A 24 4.85 -2.86 -11.78
CA HIS A 24 3.76 -3.79 -11.48
C HIS A 24 2.89 -3.27 -10.33
N ALA A 25 3.49 -2.76 -9.25
CA ALA A 25 2.76 -2.15 -8.15
C ALA A 25 1.94 -0.93 -8.63
N HIS A 26 2.53 -0.08 -9.49
CA HIS A 26 1.85 1.08 -10.03
C HIS A 26 0.66 0.68 -10.91
N ARG A 27 0.81 -0.32 -11.79
CA ARG A 27 -0.30 -0.85 -12.62
C ARG A 27 -1.44 -1.39 -11.77
N ARG A 28 -1.13 -2.11 -10.68
CA ARG A 28 -2.14 -2.62 -9.76
C ARG A 28 -2.87 -1.51 -9.03
N LYS A 29 -2.14 -0.49 -8.55
CA LYS A 29 -2.75 0.70 -7.92
C LYS A 29 -3.67 1.42 -8.90
N THR A 30 -3.21 1.72 -10.12
CA THR A 30 -4.03 2.38 -11.14
C THR A 30 -5.30 1.58 -11.48
N THR A 31 -5.19 0.26 -11.56
CA THR A 31 -6.35 -0.61 -11.81
C THR A 31 -7.33 -0.61 -10.64
N PHE A 32 -6.81 -0.63 -9.40
CA PHE A 32 -7.63 -0.52 -8.20
C PHE A 32 -8.35 0.83 -8.14
N ASP A 33 -7.62 1.93 -8.31
CA ASP A 33 -8.16 3.29 -8.31
C ASP A 33 -9.25 3.43 -9.38
N ARG A 34 -9.00 2.94 -10.60
CA ARG A 34 -10.01 2.92 -11.68
C ARG A 34 -11.27 2.15 -11.27
N LYS A 35 -11.13 0.98 -10.65
CA LYS A 35 -12.27 0.17 -10.18
C LYS A 35 -13.02 0.82 -9.02
N VAL A 36 -12.33 1.52 -8.12
CA VAL A 36 -12.95 2.28 -7.03
C VAL A 36 -13.76 3.43 -7.61
N LEU A 37 -13.16 4.23 -8.49
CA LEU A 37 -13.81 5.37 -9.16
C LEU A 37 -14.99 4.92 -10.05
N SER A 38 -14.90 3.76 -10.70
CA SER A 38 -15.97 3.25 -11.56
C SER A 38 -17.15 2.68 -10.77
N LYS A 39 -16.92 2.14 -9.56
CA LYS A 39 -17.98 1.56 -8.72
C LYS A 39 -18.68 2.59 -7.84
N SER A 40 -18.00 3.67 -7.49
CA SER A 40 -18.59 4.79 -6.77
C SER A 40 -17.93 6.10 -7.21
N PRO A 41 -18.67 7.00 -7.86
CA PRO A 41 -18.14 8.33 -8.16
C PRO A 41 -18.36 9.17 -6.91
N ARG A 42 -17.48 9.08 -5.89
CA ARG A 42 -17.36 10.11 -4.85
C ARG A 42 -16.21 9.80 -3.91
N GLU A 43 -15.38 10.82 -3.69
CA GLU A 43 -14.73 11.02 -2.41
C GLU A 43 -15.69 10.62 -1.28
N VAL A 44 -15.27 9.69 -0.41
CA VAL A 44 -16.09 9.28 0.73
C VAL A 44 -16.03 10.41 1.75
N VAL A 45 -17.00 11.32 1.66
CA VAL A 45 -17.16 12.41 2.62
C VAL A 45 -17.88 11.87 3.85
N PHE A 46 -17.16 11.74 4.96
CA PHE A 46 -17.76 11.34 6.23
C PHE A 46 -18.52 12.52 6.86
N GLN A 47 -19.71 12.24 7.38
CA GLN A 47 -20.52 13.19 8.11
C GLN A 47 -20.44 12.94 9.61
N ALA A 48 -20.68 13.98 10.41
CA ALA A 48 -20.82 13.83 11.85
C ALA A 48 -21.86 12.75 12.19
N GLY A 49 -21.54 11.89 13.15
CA GLY A 49 -22.35 10.74 13.55
C GLY A 49 -22.09 9.45 12.76
N ASN A 50 -21.41 9.50 11.61
CA ASN A 50 -21.02 8.31 10.86
C ASN A 50 -20.09 7.42 11.69
N LEU A 51 -20.31 6.10 11.59
CA LEU A 51 -19.45 5.10 12.20
C LEU A 51 -18.34 4.73 11.22
N VAL A 52 -17.09 4.91 11.63
CA VAL A 52 -15.89 4.66 10.82
C VAL A 52 -14.88 3.82 11.60
N GLN A 53 -13.99 3.14 10.88
CA GLN A 53 -12.83 2.47 11.48
C GLN A 53 -11.56 3.06 10.87
N VAL A 54 -10.57 3.35 11.72
CA VAL A 54 -9.31 3.93 11.28
C VAL A 54 -8.35 2.82 10.89
N TYR A 55 -7.77 2.92 9.71
CA TYR A 55 -6.73 2.01 9.25
C TYR A 55 -5.41 2.28 9.99
N ARG A 56 -4.82 1.25 10.58
CA ARG A 56 -3.57 1.30 11.34
C ARG A 56 -2.37 1.08 10.42
N SER A 57 -1.94 2.15 9.72
CA SER A 57 -0.80 2.11 8.79
C SER A 57 0.56 1.95 9.49
N ASP A 58 0.64 2.26 10.78
CA ASP A 58 1.81 2.01 11.65
C ASP A 58 2.21 0.52 11.66
N LEU A 59 1.22 -0.37 11.54
CA LEU A 59 1.45 -1.81 11.49
C LEU A 59 2.04 -2.28 10.15
N ASP A 60 2.06 -1.46 9.11
CA ASP A 60 2.58 -1.86 7.80
C ASP A 60 4.10 -1.70 7.68
N TYR A 61 4.69 -0.74 8.39
CA TYR A 61 6.13 -0.40 8.28
C TYR A 61 7.01 -1.13 9.28
N THR A 62 6.42 -1.72 10.31
CA THR A 62 7.17 -2.46 11.31
C THR A 62 7.26 -3.92 10.85
N PHE A 63 8.46 -4.43 10.57
CA PHE A 63 8.73 -5.87 10.38
C PHE A 63 8.53 -6.68 11.69
N SER A 64 7.55 -6.28 12.50
CA SER A 64 7.19 -6.91 13.75
C SER A 64 6.15 -7.99 13.51
N THR A 65 6.33 -9.13 14.17
CA THR A 65 5.36 -10.23 14.25
C THR A 65 3.99 -9.78 14.77
N ALA A 66 3.91 -8.66 15.49
CA ALA A 66 2.65 -8.06 15.94
C ALA A 66 1.68 -7.78 14.79
N ARG A 67 2.17 -7.51 13.56
CA ARG A 67 1.35 -7.32 12.36
C ARG A 67 0.47 -8.54 12.02
N LYS A 68 0.88 -9.76 12.40
CA LYS A 68 0.10 -10.99 12.14
C LYS A 68 -1.05 -11.18 13.12
N LEU A 69 -0.98 -10.57 14.31
CA LEU A 69 -1.91 -10.82 15.41
C LEU A 69 -2.83 -9.62 15.69
N LEU A 70 -2.42 -8.41 15.31
CA LEU A 70 -3.18 -7.20 15.60
C LEU A 70 -4.20 -6.88 14.49
N PRO A 71 -5.42 -6.47 14.85
CA PRO A 71 -6.39 -5.96 13.89
C PRO A 71 -5.85 -4.74 13.12
N LYS A 72 -5.99 -4.76 11.79
CA LYS A 72 -5.59 -3.65 10.91
C LYS A 72 -6.52 -2.44 10.99
N PHE A 73 -7.73 -2.63 11.46
CA PHE A 73 -8.72 -1.58 11.67
C PHE A 73 -8.94 -1.36 13.15
N SER A 74 -9.12 -0.11 13.57
CA SER A 74 -9.47 0.20 14.95
C SER A 74 -10.85 -0.35 15.33
N ALA A 75 -11.17 -0.31 16.62
CA ALA A 75 -12.57 -0.35 17.05
C ALA A 75 -13.38 0.75 16.32
N PRO A 76 -14.69 0.54 16.09
CA PRO A 76 -15.55 1.54 15.48
C PRO A 76 -15.53 2.88 16.25
N ARG A 77 -15.48 3.99 15.51
CA ARG A 77 -15.45 5.36 16.03
C ARG A 77 -16.54 6.18 15.38
N ARG A 78 -17.04 7.21 16.06
CA ARG A 78 -17.95 8.18 15.47
C ARG A 78 -17.22 9.44 15.05
N VAL A 79 -17.54 9.94 13.87
CA VAL A 79 -17.08 11.26 13.42
C VAL A 79 -17.80 12.33 14.25
N VAL A 80 -17.04 13.21 14.90
CA VAL A 80 -17.59 14.29 15.74
C VAL A 80 -17.76 15.56 14.91
N SER A 81 -16.77 15.89 14.09
CA SER A 81 -16.77 17.03 13.17
C SER A 81 -15.99 16.67 11.89
N ARG A 82 -16.19 17.47 10.84
CA ARG A 82 -15.39 17.40 9.60
C ARG A 82 -14.05 18.08 9.78
#